data_AF-D2GYN2-F1
#
_entry.id   AF-D2GYN2-F1
#
_cell.length_a   1.000
_cell.length_b   1.000
_cell.length_c   1.000
_cell.angle_alpha   90.00
_cell.angle_beta   90.00
_cell.angle_gamma   90.00
#
_symmetry.space_group_name_H-M   'P 1'
#
loop_
_entity.id
_entity.type
_entity.pdbx_description
1 polymer ?
#
loop_
_entity_poly.entity_id
_entity_poly.type
_entity_poly.pdbx_seq_one_letter_code
_entity_poly.pdbx_strand_id
1 'polypeptide(L)'
;STCTLSHDIHTPVNIQVLKNHGLFGLNEAQLRILLLQNDPCLLPEVCLLYNKGEALYGYCNLKDKCNKFHVCKSFVRGECRLQKCKRSHQLIHATALKLLQDQGLNIPSVVNFQIISTYKHMKLHKMLESQDNAAASAEYSQGLEKPGVHVAGPAEASPVAPVPAQSAKKPH
;
A
#
# COMPACT_ATOMS: atom_id res chain seq x y z
N SER A 1 33.47 13.93 -17.49
CA SER A 1 32.86 14.22 -16.18
C SER A 1 33.40 13.23 -15.16
N THR A 2 33.95 13.68 -14.04
CA THR A 2 34.35 12.81 -12.92
C THR A 2 33.15 12.62 -11.99
N CYS A 3 32.82 11.37 -11.66
CA CYS A 3 31.72 11.07 -10.75
C CYS A 3 32.07 11.51 -9.32
N THR A 4 31.10 12.03 -8.57
CA THR A 4 31.27 12.44 -7.16
C THR A 4 31.00 11.30 -6.17
N LEU A 5 30.50 10.15 -6.63
CA LEU A 5 30.19 8.99 -5.81
C LEU A 5 31.36 8.00 -5.83
N SER A 6 31.51 7.21 -4.75
CA SER A 6 32.50 6.12 -4.74
C SER A 6 32.16 5.07 -5.80
N HIS A 7 33.17 4.67 -6.57
CA HIS A 7 33.09 3.54 -7.50
C HIS A 7 33.77 2.28 -6.93
N ASP A 8 34.27 2.36 -5.68
CA ASP A 8 34.92 1.25 -5.00
C ASP A 8 34.06 0.77 -3.82
N ILE A 9 33.65 -0.49 -3.87
CA ILE A 9 32.89 -1.16 -2.81
C ILE A 9 33.79 -1.60 -1.64
N HIS A 10 35.11 -1.56 -1.80
CA HIS A 10 36.11 -1.98 -0.82
C HIS A 10 36.73 -0.82 -0.03
N THR A 11 36.15 0.38 -0.10
CA THR A 11 36.54 1.47 0.81
C THR A 11 36.33 1.06 2.27
N PRO A 12 37.13 1.57 3.23
CA PRO A 12 36.99 1.20 4.64
C PRO A 12 35.57 1.40 5.20
N VAL A 13 34.89 2.46 4.76
CA VAL A 13 33.51 2.77 5.13
C VAL A 13 32.54 1.72 4.57
N ASN A 14 32.63 1.39 3.28
CA ASN A 14 31.77 0.39 2.66
C ASN A 14 32.00 -1.01 3.24
N ILE A 15 33.26 -1.39 3.50
CA ILE A 15 33.60 -2.64 4.16
C ILE A 15 32.93 -2.74 5.54
N GLN A 16 32.94 -1.68 6.32
CA GLN A 16 32.30 -1.68 7.63
C GLN A 16 30.78 -1.85 7.51
N VAL A 17 30.13 -1.16 6.57
CA VAL A 17 28.69 -1.31 6.30
C VAL A 17 28.38 -2.75 5.87
N LEU A 18 29.13 -3.31 4.92
CA LEU A 18 28.94 -4.69 4.46
C LEU A 18 29.11 -5.70 5.59
N LYS A 19 30.09 -5.52 6.48
CA LYS A 19 30.26 -6.39 7.66
C LYS A 19 29.08 -6.29 8.62
N ASN A 20 28.63 -5.07 8.93
CA ASN A 20 27.51 -4.84 9.86
C ASN A 20 26.20 -5.47 9.37
N HIS A 21 26.03 -5.61 8.05
CA HIS A 21 24.86 -6.22 7.43
C HIS A 21 25.07 -7.68 6.99
N GLY A 22 26.22 -8.30 7.30
CA GLY A 22 26.50 -9.70 6.94
C GLY A 22 26.73 -9.93 5.43
N LEU A 23 27.14 -8.91 4.69
CA LEU A 23 27.28 -8.90 3.23
C LEU A 23 28.74 -8.88 2.73
N PHE A 24 29.73 -8.91 3.63
CA PHE A 24 31.15 -8.73 3.30
C PHE A 24 31.73 -9.77 2.31
N GLY A 25 31.11 -10.95 2.18
CA GLY A 25 31.53 -11.99 1.23
C GLY A 25 30.98 -11.83 -0.19
N LEU A 26 30.14 -10.83 -0.45
CA LEU A 26 29.52 -10.63 -1.77
C LEU A 26 30.42 -9.78 -2.66
N ASN A 27 30.56 -10.19 -3.92
CA ASN A 27 31.19 -9.36 -4.94
C ASN A 27 30.22 -8.29 -5.47
N GLU A 28 30.74 -7.35 -6.28
CA GLU A 28 29.97 -6.24 -6.83
C GLU A 28 28.73 -6.70 -7.62
N ALA A 29 28.86 -7.74 -8.44
CA ALA A 29 27.74 -8.26 -9.23
C ALA A 29 26.63 -8.84 -8.34
N GLN A 30 27.00 -9.56 -7.28
CA GLN A 30 26.05 -10.09 -6.30
C GLN A 30 25.40 -8.98 -5.48
N LEU A 31 26.17 -7.97 -5.04
CA LEU A 31 25.64 -6.80 -4.34
C LEU A 31 24.67 -6.02 -5.23
N ARG A 32 24.97 -5.85 -6.51
CA ARG A 32 24.08 -5.15 -7.45
C ARG A 32 22.72 -5.84 -7.55
N ILE A 33 22.69 -7.17 -7.65
CA ILE A 33 21.44 -7.95 -7.66
C ILE A 33 20.71 -7.77 -6.33
N LEU A 34 21.42 -7.94 -5.21
CA LEU A 34 20.83 -7.85 -3.87
C LEU A 34 20.22 -6.48 -3.59
N LEU A 35 20.93 -5.41 -3.92
CA LEU A 35 20.48 -4.05 -3.68
C LEU A 35 19.32 -3.70 -4.62
N LEU A 36 19.43 -3.98 -5.92
CA LEU A 36 18.38 -3.64 -6.89
C LEU A 36 17.03 -4.33 -6.59
N GLN A 37 17.05 -5.56 -6.07
CA GLN A 37 15.81 -6.25 -5.70
C GLN A 37 15.21 -5.81 -4.35
N ASN A 38 15.92 -4.99 -3.55
CA ASN A 38 15.49 -4.59 -2.20
C ASN A 38 15.37 -3.08 -1.98
N ASP A 39 16.09 -2.26 -2.75
CA ASP A 39 16.16 -0.81 -2.58
C ASP A 39 15.40 -0.08 -3.71
N PRO A 40 14.25 0.55 -3.42
CA PRO A 40 13.50 1.30 -4.41
C PRO A 40 14.25 2.52 -4.96
N CYS A 41 15.28 3.03 -4.29
CA CYS A 41 16.10 4.14 -4.79
C CYS A 41 16.94 3.76 -6.01
N LEU A 42 17.11 2.47 -6.29
CA LEU A 42 17.81 1.96 -7.47
C LEU A 42 16.89 1.68 -8.67
N LEU A 43 15.58 1.90 -8.51
CA LEU A 43 14.60 1.81 -9.60
C LEU A 43 14.48 3.15 -10.34
N PRO A 44 13.93 3.15 -11.57
CA PRO A 44 13.59 4.39 -12.26
C PRO A 44 12.66 5.27 -11.42
N GLU A 45 12.79 6.59 -11.57
CA GLU A 45 12.00 7.55 -10.80
C GLU A 45 10.49 7.32 -10.99
N VAL A 46 9.74 7.26 -9.88
CA VAL A 46 8.27 7.18 -9.92
C VAL A 46 7.66 8.54 -10.25
N CYS A 47 6.74 8.57 -11.21
CA CYS A 47 6.03 9.78 -11.59
C CYS A 47 5.10 10.26 -10.46
N LEU A 48 5.44 11.39 -9.84
CA LEU A 48 4.62 11.96 -8.77
C LEU A 48 3.28 12.51 -9.27
N LEU A 49 3.23 13.01 -10.51
CA LEU A 49 1.99 13.50 -11.13
C LEU A 49 1.01 12.35 -11.39
N TYR A 50 1.52 11.19 -11.82
CA TYR A 50 0.73 9.96 -11.94
C TYR A 50 0.10 9.55 -10.61
N ASN A 51 0.77 9.81 -9.47
CA ASN A 51 0.28 9.47 -8.13
C ASN A 51 -0.66 10.52 -7.51
N LYS A 52 -1.05 11.57 -8.25
CA LYS A 52 -2.02 12.60 -7.79
C LYS A 52 -3.32 12.55 -8.59
N GLY A 53 -4.42 13.03 -8.01
CA GLY A 53 -5.74 13.03 -8.66
C GLY A 53 -6.36 11.63 -8.79
N GLU A 54 -7.53 11.53 -9.43
CA GLU A 54 -8.33 10.29 -9.53
C GLU A 54 -8.36 9.67 -10.93
N ALA A 55 -7.96 10.43 -11.95
CA ALA A 55 -7.93 9.97 -13.34
C ALA A 55 -6.90 8.83 -13.54
N LEU A 56 -7.06 8.08 -14.64
CA LEU A 56 -6.20 6.94 -15.00
C LEU A 56 -4.70 7.25 -14.97
N TYR A 57 -4.30 8.43 -15.45
CA TYR A 57 -2.91 8.91 -15.46
C TYR A 57 -2.64 9.95 -14.37
N GLY A 58 -3.54 10.09 -13.40
CA GLY A 58 -3.48 11.17 -12.43
C GLY A 58 -3.41 12.55 -13.10
N TYR A 59 -2.45 13.36 -12.68
CA TYR A 59 -2.13 14.66 -13.30
C TYR A 59 -0.98 14.58 -14.32
N CYS A 60 -0.53 13.38 -14.70
CA CYS A 60 0.53 13.23 -15.70
C CYS A 60 -0.02 13.44 -17.12
N ASN A 61 0.28 14.60 -17.71
CA ASN A 61 -0.14 14.93 -19.07
C ASN A 61 0.62 14.16 -20.16
N LEU A 62 1.78 13.59 -19.82
CA LEU A 62 2.61 12.81 -20.76
C LEU A 62 2.07 11.39 -21.02
N LYS A 63 1.21 10.87 -20.12
CA LYS A 63 0.59 9.54 -20.24
C LYS A 63 1.65 8.47 -20.59
N ASP A 64 1.44 7.68 -21.64
CA ASP A 64 2.36 6.62 -22.06
C ASP A 64 3.70 7.12 -22.60
N LYS A 65 3.83 8.42 -22.85
CA LYS A 65 5.10 9.08 -23.26
C LYS A 65 5.93 9.54 -22.06
N CYS A 66 5.45 9.33 -20.83
CA CYS A 66 6.22 9.67 -19.64
C CYS A 66 7.43 8.73 -19.51
N ASN A 67 8.61 9.30 -19.25
CA ASN A 67 9.85 8.56 -19.00
C ASN A 67 10.05 8.18 -17.52
N LYS A 68 9.01 8.35 -16.69
CA LYS A 68 9.00 7.99 -15.27
C LYS A 68 8.03 6.84 -15.05
N PHE A 69 8.25 6.08 -13.98
CA PHE A 69 7.40 4.95 -13.63
C PHE A 69 6.00 5.38 -13.21
N HIS A 70 4.99 4.92 -13.97
CA HIS A 70 3.58 5.03 -13.64
C HIS A 70 3.15 3.86 -12.74
N VAL A 71 3.62 3.89 -11.50
CA VAL A 71 3.31 2.90 -10.45
C VAL A 71 2.95 3.61 -9.16
N CYS A 72 2.28 2.91 -8.24
CA CYS A 72 1.96 3.41 -6.92
C CYS A 72 3.24 3.66 -6.13
N LYS A 73 3.50 4.92 -5.77
CA LYS A 73 4.66 5.31 -4.96
C LYS A 73 4.68 4.59 -3.61
N SER A 74 3.52 4.50 -2.95
CA SER A 74 3.41 3.82 -1.65
C SER A 74 3.66 2.33 -1.78
N PHE A 75 3.27 1.69 -2.89
CA PHE A 75 3.54 0.26 -3.10
C PHE A 75 5.03 -0.02 -3.24
N VAL A 76 5.73 0.78 -4.05
CA VAL A 76 7.19 0.67 -4.23
C VAL A 76 7.94 0.87 -2.92
N ARG A 77 7.41 1.69 -1.99
CA ARG A 77 7.97 1.88 -0.64
C ARG A 77 7.54 0.82 0.37
N GLY A 78 6.62 -0.10 0.02
CA GLY A 78 6.06 -1.08 0.95
C GLY A 78 5.06 -0.50 1.96
N GLU A 79 4.47 0.66 1.65
CA GLU A 79 3.61 1.45 2.54
C GLU A 79 2.18 1.59 1.99
N CYS A 80 1.83 0.95 0.86
CA CYS A 80 0.48 1.01 0.31
C CYS A 80 -0.50 0.28 1.23
N ARG A 81 -1.43 1.02 1.84
CA ARG A 81 -2.48 0.53 2.74
C ARG A 81 -3.85 0.36 2.06
N LEU A 82 -3.91 0.50 0.74
CA LEU A 82 -5.15 0.40 -0.02
C LEU A 82 -5.31 -0.99 -0.63
N GLN A 83 -6.31 -1.76 -0.17
CA GLN A 83 -6.62 -3.09 -0.72
C GLN A 83 -6.97 -3.01 -2.21
N LYS A 84 -7.77 -2.00 -2.58
CA LYS A 84 -8.14 -1.67 -3.96
C LYS A 84 -7.44 -0.39 -4.40
N CYS A 85 -6.12 -0.46 -4.53
CA CYS A 85 -5.33 0.69 -4.96
C CYS A 85 -5.68 1.09 -6.40
N LYS A 86 -5.94 2.39 -6.61
CA LYS A 86 -6.23 2.96 -7.94
C LYS A 86 -4.99 3.18 -8.79
N ARG A 87 -3.79 2.99 -8.22
CA ARG A 87 -2.50 3.12 -8.91
C ARG A 87 -1.93 1.73 -9.16
N SER A 88 -1.24 1.57 -10.29
CA SER A 88 -0.67 0.29 -10.69
C SER A 88 0.36 -0.21 -9.66
N HIS A 89 0.27 -1.49 -9.30
CA HIS A 89 1.29 -2.21 -8.53
C HIS A 89 2.20 -3.06 -9.44
N GLN A 90 2.10 -2.90 -10.76
CA GLN A 90 2.85 -3.66 -11.74
C GLN A 90 4.05 -2.86 -12.24
N LEU A 91 5.25 -3.26 -11.82
CA LEU A 91 6.53 -2.69 -12.25
C LEU A 91 6.98 -3.24 -13.61
N ILE A 92 6.50 -4.42 -14.00
CA ILE A 92 6.89 -5.09 -15.25
C ILE A 92 5.71 -5.07 -16.22
N HIS A 93 5.71 -4.10 -17.13
CA HIS A 93 4.76 -3.97 -18.25
C HIS A 93 5.50 -3.41 -19.48
N ALA A 94 4.91 -3.49 -20.68
CA ALA A 94 5.57 -3.14 -21.95
C ALA A 94 6.32 -1.79 -21.93
N THR A 95 5.68 -0.70 -21.50
CA THR A 95 6.31 0.64 -21.41
C THR A 95 7.42 0.70 -20.38
N ALA A 96 7.25 0.03 -19.23
CA ALA A 96 8.24 -0.03 -18.17
C ALA A 96 9.46 -0.86 -18.58
N LEU A 97 9.28 -1.95 -19.33
CA LEU A 97 10.38 -2.78 -19.84
C LEU A 97 11.34 -1.98 -20.70
N LYS A 98 10.82 -1.14 -21.61
CA LYS A 98 11.66 -0.26 -22.42
C LYS A 98 12.49 0.69 -21.54
N LEU A 99 11.86 1.34 -20.54
CA LEU A 99 12.58 2.23 -19.62
C LEU A 99 13.66 1.48 -18.82
N LEU A 100 13.36 0.27 -18.34
CA LEU A 100 14.30 -0.55 -17.59
C LEU A 100 15.50 -0.98 -18.46
N GLN A 101 15.26 -1.34 -19.71
CA GLN A 101 16.29 -1.71 -20.68
C GLN A 101 17.15 -0.51 -21.06
N ASP A 102 16.53 0.65 -21.34
CA ASP A 102 17.24 1.90 -21.67
C ASP A 102 18.16 2.36 -20.51
N GLN A 103 17.82 2.02 -19.26
CA GLN A 103 18.63 2.30 -18.08
C GLN A 103 19.63 1.18 -17.71
N GLY A 104 19.69 0.09 -18.49
CA GLY A 104 20.63 -1.02 -18.25
C GLY A 104 20.36 -1.76 -16.94
N LEU A 105 19.10 -1.81 -16.49
CA LEU A 105 18.72 -2.50 -15.26
C LEU A 105 18.59 -4.01 -15.50
N ASN A 106 18.99 -4.80 -14.50
CA ASN A 106 18.84 -6.25 -14.54
C ASN A 106 17.37 -6.62 -14.35
N ILE A 107 16.68 -6.95 -15.45
CA ILE A 107 15.24 -7.27 -15.45
C ILE A 107 14.87 -8.37 -14.44
N PRO A 108 15.61 -9.49 -14.29
CA PRO A 108 15.33 -10.47 -13.24
C PRO A 108 15.31 -9.88 -11.83
N SER A 109 16.23 -8.95 -11.51
CA SER A 109 16.24 -8.29 -10.20
C SER A 109 15.00 -7.40 -9.98
N VAL A 110 14.49 -6.75 -11.03
CA VAL A 110 13.25 -5.96 -10.95
C VAL A 110 12.02 -6.86 -10.82
N VAL A 111 12.03 -8.04 -11.46
CA VAL A 111 11.01 -9.08 -11.23
C VAL A 111 11.04 -9.56 -9.77
N ASN A 112 12.22 -9.79 -9.20
CA ASN A 112 12.36 -10.13 -7.79
C ASN A 112 11.82 -9.00 -6.89
N PHE A 113 12.14 -7.74 -7.21
CA PHE A 113 11.58 -6.58 -6.50
C PHE A 113 10.04 -6.59 -6.52
N GLN A 114 9.42 -6.88 -7.68
CA GLN A 114 7.98 -7.00 -7.81
C GLN A 114 7.43 -8.09 -6.87
N ILE A 115 8.04 -9.27 -6.86
CA ILE A 115 7.62 -10.39 -6.01
C ILE A 115 7.71 -10.01 -4.52
N ILE A 116 8.84 -9.45 -4.11
CA ILE A 116 9.09 -9.01 -2.72
C ILE A 116 8.08 -7.93 -2.32
N SER A 117 7.81 -6.96 -3.19
CA SER A 117 6.86 -5.87 -2.93
C SER A 117 5.43 -6.37 -2.82
N THR A 118 5.03 -7.31 -3.68
CA THR A 118 3.73 -7.97 -3.60
C THR A 118 3.57 -8.72 -2.28
N TYR A 119 4.60 -9.47 -1.85
CA TYR A 119 4.58 -10.16 -0.56
C TYR A 119 4.47 -9.18 0.61
N LYS A 120 5.27 -8.10 0.62
CA LYS A 120 5.23 -7.05 1.65
C LYS A 120 3.85 -6.40 1.74
N HIS A 121 3.24 -6.11 0.59
CA HIS A 121 1.91 -5.51 0.52
C HIS A 121 0.84 -6.45 1.10
N MET A 122 0.84 -7.73 0.72
CA MET A 122 -0.08 -8.72 1.28
C MET A 122 0.11 -8.90 2.79
N LYS A 123 1.36 -8.94 3.26
CA LYS A 123 1.68 -9.04 4.70
C LYS A 123 1.18 -7.83 5.48
N LEU A 124 1.40 -6.63 4.96
CA LEU A 124 0.92 -5.39 5.58
C LEU A 124 -0.61 -5.41 5.72
N HIS A 125 -1.31 -5.82 4.67
CA HIS A 125 -2.76 -5.89 4.70
C HIS A 125 -3.31 -6.92 5.69
N LYS A 126 -2.69 -8.10 5.76
CA LYS A 126 -3.03 -9.10 6.79
C LYS A 126 -2.84 -8.55 8.21
N MET A 127 -1.79 -7.76 8.44
CA MET A 127 -1.55 -7.11 9.73
C MET A 127 -2.61 -6.06 10.05
N LEU A 128 -3.00 -5.23 9.08
CA LEU A 128 -4.04 -4.21 9.27
C LEU A 128 -5.41 -4.84 9.57
N GLU A 129 -5.81 -5.85 8.81
CA GLU A 129 -7.05 -6.60 9.06
C GLU A 129 -7.07 -7.24 10.46
N SER A 130 -5.93 -7.77 10.92
CA SER A 130 -5.84 -8.34 12.27
C SER A 130 -5.98 -7.28 13.37
N GLN A 131 -5.51 -6.06 13.13
CA GLN A 131 -5.65 -4.93 14.07
C GLN A 131 -7.09 -4.42 14.12
N ASP A 132 -7.75 -4.26 12.97
CA ASP A 132 -9.14 -3.83 12.89
C ASP A 132 -10.07 -4.81 13.62
N ASN A 133 -9.85 -6.11 13.45
CA ASN A 133 -10.60 -7.17 14.14
C ASN A 133 -10.36 -7.17 15.66
N ALA A 134 -9.12 -6.94 16.10
CA ALA A 134 -8.79 -6.85 17.52
C ALA A 134 -9.42 -5.60 18.18
N ALA A 135 -9.39 -4.46 17.50
CA ALA A 135 -10.01 -3.22 17.97
C ALA A 135 -11.53 -3.37 18.12
N ALA A 136 -12.20 -3.93 17.10
CA ALA A 136 -13.65 -4.17 17.14
C ALA A 136 -14.06 -5.12 18.30
N SER A 137 -13.23 -6.14 18.59
CA SER A 137 -13.49 -7.08 19.70
C SER A 137 -13.32 -6.43 21.09
N ALA A 138 -12.39 -5.48 21.22
CA ALA A 138 -12.18 -4.74 22.47
C ALA A 138 -13.31 -3.74 22.76
N GLU A 139 -13.80 -3.04 21.74
CA GLU A 139 -14.92 -2.10 21.85
C GLU A 139 -16.24 -2.82 22.22
N TYR A 140 -16.49 -4.01 21.64
CA TYR A 140 -17.66 -4.82 21.99
C TYR A 140 -17.67 -5.27 23.46
N SER A 141 -16.48 -5.54 24.02
CA SER A 141 -16.34 -6.01 25.40
C SER A 141 -16.53 -4.90 26.45
N GLN A 142 -16.34 -3.63 26.07
CA GLN A 142 -16.49 -2.45 26.95
C GLN A 142 -17.91 -1.87 26.99
N GLY A 143 -18.80 -2.29 26.08
CA GLY A 143 -20.20 -1.85 26.04
C GLY A 143 -21.15 -2.58 26.99
N LEU A 144 -20.67 -3.51 27.81
CA LEU A 144 -21.49 -4.44 28.60
C LEU A 144 -21.41 -4.22 30.12
N GLU A 145 -21.42 -2.96 30.61
CA GLU A 145 -21.49 -2.67 32.06
C GLU A 145 -22.67 -1.74 32.48
N LYS A 146 -23.86 -2.37 32.68
CA LYS A 146 -24.95 -2.13 33.69
C LYS A 146 -25.73 -0.78 33.73
N PRO A 147 -26.88 -0.65 34.46
CA PRO A 147 -27.61 -1.59 35.36
C PRO A 147 -29.10 -1.84 34.97
N GLY A 148 -29.70 -3.02 35.17
CA GLY A 148 -30.14 -3.53 36.47
C GLY A 148 -31.54 -3.01 36.85
N VAL A 149 -32.62 -3.62 36.32
CA VAL A 149 -34.02 -3.27 36.67
C VAL A 149 -34.70 -4.47 37.32
N HIS A 150 -35.29 -4.21 38.49
CA HIS A 150 -36.07 -5.11 39.35
C HIS A 150 -37.36 -5.61 38.67
N VAL A 151 -37.78 -6.82 39.05
CA VAL A 151 -39.00 -7.53 38.63
C VAL A 151 -40.15 -7.34 39.64
N ALA A 152 -41.37 -7.16 39.13
CA ALA A 152 -42.69 -7.66 39.59
C ALA A 152 -43.77 -6.79 38.88
N GLY A 153 -44.91 -7.20 38.32
CA GLY A 153 -45.81 -8.36 38.31
C GLY A 153 -47.13 -7.89 37.64
N PRO A 154 -48.10 -8.77 37.24
CA PRO A 154 -49.02 -8.51 36.12
C PRO A 154 -50.50 -8.26 36.51
N ALA A 155 -51.32 -7.69 35.61
CA ALA A 155 -52.78 -7.97 35.45
C ALA A 155 -53.43 -7.21 34.26
N GLU A 156 -54.49 -7.81 33.73
CA GLU A 156 -55.30 -7.54 32.52
C GLU A 156 -56.08 -6.21 32.42
N ALA A 157 -56.37 -5.77 31.17
CA ALA A 157 -57.72 -5.67 30.58
C ALA A 157 -57.80 -4.58 29.48
N SER A 158 -58.25 -4.95 28.27
CA SER A 158 -58.70 -4.05 27.18
C SER A 158 -60.16 -3.57 27.43
N PRO A 159 -60.85 -2.77 26.56
CA PRO A 159 -60.49 -2.09 25.29
C PRO A 159 -61.00 -0.62 25.21
N VAL A 160 -60.83 0.06 24.06
CA VAL A 160 -61.85 0.84 23.29
C VAL A 160 -61.16 1.61 22.14
N ALA A 161 -61.65 1.40 20.91
CA ALA A 161 -61.47 2.27 19.72
C ALA A 161 -62.82 3.00 19.48
N PRO A 162 -62.97 4.12 18.71
CA PRO A 162 -62.68 4.20 17.26
C PRO A 162 -62.28 5.61 16.69
N VAL A 163 -61.41 5.74 15.64
CA VAL A 163 -61.70 6.10 14.20
C VAL A 163 -61.89 7.63 13.92
N PRO A 164 -61.58 8.23 12.74
CA PRO A 164 -60.43 8.14 11.80
C PRO A 164 -60.07 9.53 11.13
N ALA A 165 -59.44 9.47 9.92
CA ALA A 165 -59.39 10.47 8.83
C ALA A 165 -58.29 11.56 8.90
N GLN A 166 -57.57 11.95 7.84
CA GLN A 166 -57.72 11.76 6.39
C GLN A 166 -56.41 12.09 5.66
N SER A 167 -56.18 11.43 4.52
CA SER A 167 -55.21 11.80 3.47
C SER A 167 -55.61 13.08 2.74
N ALA A 168 -54.64 13.87 2.27
CA ALA A 168 -54.79 14.62 1.01
C ALA A 168 -53.42 15.00 0.39
N LYS A 169 -53.44 15.09 -0.94
CA LYS A 169 -52.33 15.21 -1.90
C LYS A 169 -51.80 16.66 -2.05
N LYS A 170 -50.55 16.77 -2.55
CA LYS A 170 -49.93 17.67 -3.60
C LYS A 170 -50.72 18.90 -4.14
N PRO A 171 -50.14 19.91 -4.85
CA PRO A 171 -48.81 19.97 -5.52
C PRO A 171 -48.07 21.34 -5.47
N HIS A 172 -46.80 21.37 -5.91
CA HIS A 172 -46.31 22.06 -7.11
C HIS A 172 -44.90 21.58 -7.46
#